data_AF-A0A9D7K9T8-F1
#
_entry.id   AF-A0A9D7K9T8-F1
#
_cell.length_a   1.000
_cell.length_b   1.000
_cell.length_c   1.000
_cell.angle_alpha   90.00
_cell.angle_beta   90.00
_cell.angle_gamma   90.00
#
_symmetry.space_group_name_H-M   'P 1'
#
loop_
_entity.id
_entity.type
_entity.pdbx_description
1 polymer ?
#
loop_
_entity_poly.entity_id
_entity_poly.type
_entity_poly.pdbx_seq_one_letter_code
_entity_poly.pdbx_strand_id
1 'polypeptide(L)' 'MEFDDEVWVLDYKTGTPSDFMSHNAQMQEYRVAMQAVYVGKIVRCALLYSEGTLCEISTPTIKS' A
#
# COMPACT_ATOMS: atom_id res chain seq x y z
N MET A 1 -8.28 5.20 3.74
CA MET A 1 -9.61 5.41 3.12
C MET A 1 -10.35 4.08 3.16
N GLU A 2 -11.66 4.09 3.39
CA GLU A 2 -12.47 2.87 3.54
C GLU A 2 -13.59 2.84 2.51
N PHE A 3 -13.79 1.67 1.91
CA PHE A 3 -14.89 1.31 1.02
C PHE A 3 -15.64 0.11 1.61
N ASP A 4 -16.70 -0.33 0.93
CA ASP A 4 -17.57 -1.42 1.39
C ASP A 4 -16.79 -2.72 1.62
N ASP A 5 -15.91 -3.10 0.68
CA ASP A 5 -15.13 -4.35 0.70
C ASP A 5 -13.62 -4.16 0.91
N GLU A 6 -13.12 -2.92 0.82
CA GLU A 6 -11.68 -2.64 0.86
C GLU A 6 -11.30 -1.46 1.74
N VAL A 7 -10.06 -1.51 2.24
CA VAL A 7 -9.43 -0.44 3.01
C VAL A 7 -8.10 -0.10 2.36
N TRP A 8 -7.89 1.18 2.08
CA TRP A 8 -6.66 1.73 1.52
C TRP A 8 -5.81 2.42 2.59
N VAL A 9 -4.58 1.96 2.74
CA VAL A 9 -3.51 2.62 3.47
C VAL A 9 -2.69 3.44 2.46
N LEU A 10 -2.68 4.76 2.62
CA LEU A 10 -1.96 5.68 1.74
C LEU A 10 -0.83 6.35 2.52
N ASP A 11 0.36 6.39 1.92
CA ASP A 11 1.50 7.15 2.44
C ASP A 11 1.90 8.21 1.41
N TYR A 12 2.01 9.46 1.86
CA TYR A 12 2.21 10.62 0.99
C TYR A 12 3.70 10.94 0.90
N LYS A 13 4.20 11.07 -0.33
CA LYS A 13 5.62 11.35 -0.59
C LYS A 13 5.80 12.66 -1.34
N THR A 14 6.74 13.47 -0.85
CA THR A 14 7.16 14.72 -1.51
C THR A 14 8.25 14.49 -2.56
N GLY A 15 8.88 13.32 -2.59
CA GLY A 15 9.91 12.93 -3.56
C GLY A 15 9.33 12.41 -4.88
N THR A 16 10.15 11.69 -5.65
CA THR A 16 9.78 11.08 -6.92
C THR A 16 9.57 9.57 -6.81
N PRO A 17 8.80 8.94 -7.71
CA PRO A 17 8.57 7.49 -7.72
C PRO A 17 9.82 6.61 -7.83
N SER A 18 10.98 7.19 -8.16
CA SER A 18 12.27 6.49 -8.20
C SER A 18 12.64 5.78 -6.89
N ASP A 19 12.10 6.25 -5.75
CA ASP A 19 12.37 5.68 -4.42
C ASP A 19 11.36 4.60 -4.02
N PHE A 20 10.44 4.21 -4.91
CA PHE A 20 9.36 3.25 -4.65
C PHE A 20 9.84 1.94 -4.01
N MET A 21 10.96 1.39 -4.48
CA MET A 21 11.49 0.11 -3.99
C MET A 21 11.90 0.18 -2.51
N SER A 22 12.42 1.32 -2.05
CA SER A 22 12.81 1.53 -0.65
C SER A 22 11.62 1.55 0.31
N HIS A 23 10.43 1.91 -0.20
CA HIS A 23 9.20 2.01 0.57
C HIS A 23 8.33 0.75 0.49
N ASN A 24 8.60 -0.14 -0.47
CA ASN A 24 7.77 -1.32 -0.69
C ASN A 24 7.73 -2.24 0.53
N ALA A 25 8.90 -2.56 1.12
CA ALA A 25 8.97 -3.43 2.29
C ALA A 25 8.20 -2.86 3.50
N GLN A 26 8.37 -1.56 3.77
CA GLN A 26 7.65 -0.87 4.84
C GLN A 26 6.12 -0.93 4.63
N MET A 27 5.66 -0.69 3.40
CA MET A 27 4.24 -0.73 3.11
C MET A 27 3.65 -2.15 3.18
N GLN A 28 4.44 -3.19 2.93
CA GLN A 28 4.02 -4.58 3.15
C GLN A 28 3.79 -4.86 4.64
N GLU A 29 4.64 -4.37 5.53
CA GLU A 29 4.44 -4.50 6.98
C GLU A 29 3.16 -3.80 7.44
N TYR A 30 2.90 -2.60 6.93
CA TYR A 30 1.64 -1.90 7.19
C TYR A 30 0.43 -2.68 6.69
N ARG A 31 0.52 -3.29 5.50
CA ARG A 31 -0.56 -4.14 4.98
C ARG A 31 -0.88 -5.29 5.93
N VAL A 32 0.14 -6.01 6.39
CA VAL A 32 0.00 -7.16 7.29
C VAL A 32 -0.62 -6.73 8.62
N ALA A 33 -0.12 -5.64 9.22
CA ALA A 33 -0.64 -5.12 10.47
C ALA A 33 -2.11 -4.71 10.34
N MET A 34 -2.46 -3.98 9.28
CA MET A 34 -3.83 -3.50 9.07
C MET A 34 -4.79 -4.62 8.67
N GLN A 35 -4.30 -5.70 8.04
CA GLN A 35 -5.12 -6.86 7.70
C GLN A 35 -5.64 -7.59 8.95
N ALA A 36 -4.88 -7.58 10.05
CA ALA A 36 -5.33 -8.12 11.33
C ALA A 36 -6.43 -7.27 11.98
N VAL A 37 -6.48 -5.97 11.69
CA VAL A 37 -7.48 -5.03 12.21
C VAL A 37 -8.77 -5.12 11.40
N TYR A 38 -8.66 -5.11 10.07
CA TYR A 38 -9.80 -5.11 9.16
C TYR A 38 -10.10 -6.52 8.64
N VAL A 39 -10.57 -7.39 9.54
CA VAL A 39 -10.95 -8.76 9.21
C VAL A 39 -12.07 -8.76 8.17
N GLY A 40 -11.90 -9.55 7.10
CA GLY A 40 -12.89 -9.71 6.04
C GLY A 40 -12.88 -8.61 4.97
N LYS A 41 -12.04 -7.57 5.12
CA LYS A 41 -11.81 -6.56 4.07
C LYS A 41 -10.48 -6.78 3.38
N ILE A 42 -10.43 -6.39 2.10
CA ILE A 42 -9.18 -6.34 1.34
C ILE A 42 -8.40 -5.10 1.78
N VAL A 43 -7.24 -5.28 2.41
CA VAL A 43 -6.34 -4.16 2.69
C VAL A 43 -5.45 -3.92 1.47
N ARG A 44 -5.48 -2.71 0.92
CA ARG A 44 -4.60 -2.21 -0.14
C ARG A 44 -3.65 -1.15 0.40
N CYS A 45 -2.49 -1.05 -0.22
CA CYS A 45 -1.45 -0.10 0.17
C CYS A 45 -0.94 0.61 -1.08
N ALA A 46 -0.79 1.93 -1.01
CA ALA A 46 -0.24 2.71 -2.11
C ALA A 46 0.55 3.94 -1.62
N LEU A 47 1.50 4.37 -2.43
CA LEU A 47 2.22 5.63 -2.27
C LEU A 47 1.61 6.68 -3.19
N LEU A 48 1.29 7.86 -2.65
CA LEU A 48 0.81 9.00 -3.44
C LEU A 48 1.88 10.09 -3.45
N TYR A 49 2.39 10.40 -4.64
CA TYR A 49 3.42 11.40 -4.84
C TYR A 49 2.79 12.78 -5.12
N SER A 50 3.53 13.84 -4.80
CA SER A 50 3.06 15.25 -4.93
C SER A 50 2.61 15.65 -6.35
N GLU A 51 3.16 14.98 -7.36
CA GLU A 51 2.80 15.09 -8.78
C GLU A 51 1.47 14.40 -9.16
N GLY A 52 0.81 13.73 -8.20
CA GLY A 52 -0.45 13.01 -8.40
C GLY A 52 -0.27 11.55 -8.84
N THR A 53 0.96 11.05 -8.95
CA THR A 53 1.25 9.65 -9.24
C THR A 53 0.88 8.77 -8.05
N LEU A 54 0.04 7.76 -8.28
CA LEU A 54 -0.28 6.71 -7.30
C LEU A 54 0.43 5.41 -7.68
N CYS A 55 1.23 4.85 -6.76
CA CYS A 55 1.88 3.57 -6.94
C CYS A 55 1.33 2.55 -5.93
N GLU A 56 0.50 1.61 -6.39
CA GLU A 56 0.00 0.52 -5.56
C GLU A 56 1.11 -0.51 -5.28
N ILE A 57 1.12 -1.01 -4.04
CA ILE A 57 1.98 -2.10 -3.63
C ILE A 57 1.31 -3.41 -4.03
N SER A 58 1.81 -4.03 -5.09
CA SER A 58 1.42 -5.39 -5.48
C SER A 58 1.92 -6.40 -4.45
N THR A 59 1.08 -7.37 -4.11
CA THR A 59 1.50 -8.53 -3.32
C THR A 59 2.56 -9.30 -4.10
N PRO A 60 3.68 -9.70 -3.47
CA PRO A 60 4.64 -10.56 -4.15
C PRO A 60 3.92 -11.86 -4.56
N THR A 61 3.92 -12.17 -5.85
CA THR A 61 3.45 -13.46 -6.33
C THR A 61 4.43 -14.52 -5.83
N ILE A 62 4.08 -15.22 -4.75
CA ILE A 62 4.78 -16.44 -4.38
C ILE A 62 4.46 -17.44 -5.48
N LYS A 63 5.39 -17.66 -6.41
CA LYS A 63 5.28 -18.76 -7.37
C LYS A 63 5.46 -20.06 -6.60
N SER A 64 4.41 -20.89 -6.62
CA SER A 64 4.39 -22.27 -6.16
C SER A 64 5.39 -23.15 -6.90
#